data_AF-A0A538PG74-F1
#
_entry.id   AF-A0A538PG74-F1
#
_cell.length_a   1.000
_cell.length_b   1.000
_cell.length_c   1.000
_cell.angle_alpha   90.00
_cell.angle_beta   90.00
_cell.angle_gamma   90.00
#
_symmetry.space_group_name_H-M   'P 1'
#
loop_
_entity.id
_entity.type
_entity.pdbx_description
1 polymer ?
#
loop_
_entity_poly.entity_id
_entity_poly.type
_entity_poly.pdbx_seq_one_letter_code
_entity_poly.pdbx_strand_id
1 'polypeptide(L)'
;MLAPMMKRRDALKTIGGLGAAAGMARFLPSCGSGDDGPNGITTYVYLMMENRSYDHFFGARSMIEAKPGDGLRTTMTNPDLANQPISPWTPANTQLCAIDPPHGWDASHLQWNNGANDGFVRAHQMEHSDPTAIEPMQYLVRKDVPVSWALADQYATADRWFCAVMGPTWPNRFYWHAATSEGKMANTLPTGGSLIEPSIYHRLDAKGIDWAYYFGNIPVVSLYKGLDTSHIRRFMPDFLVDAAAGKLPPVVYLDPAFNENDDHPPVHPINGQELIATVYTALAQSPQWKNILLVITYDEHGGFFDHVSPPRTVDARAAQGFDQLGFRVPTLVAGPYVKQSYVSSKVYEHCSALRHLELAFDLEPLNQRTMAASDLSDFIDMDRLARGAWAKPIAIPMVDPSDMTLWPMSAVCRSGSLREDHPILEWANAHPDALGALDLRSELPEYRRGIREFLARASRALVE
;
A
#
# COMPACT_ATOMS: atom_id res chain seq x y z
N MET A 1 31.70 -11.74 27.92
CA MET A 1 30.88 -12.93 28.27
C MET A 1 29.63 -12.89 27.41
N LEU A 2 29.53 -13.80 26.45
CA LEU A 2 28.40 -13.91 25.52
C LEU A 2 27.16 -14.38 26.29
N ALA A 3 26.05 -13.63 26.19
CA ALA A 3 24.76 -14.06 26.70
C ALA A 3 24.23 -15.23 25.84
N PRO A 4 23.58 -16.25 26.43
CA PRO A 4 23.17 -17.43 25.69
C PRO A 4 21.94 -17.14 24.82
N MET A 5 21.98 -17.62 23.57
CA MET A 5 20.83 -17.65 22.65
C MET A 5 19.64 -18.37 23.32
N MET A 6 18.50 -17.69 23.38
CA MET A 6 17.21 -18.28 23.79
C MET A 6 16.84 -19.43 22.86
N LYS A 7 16.51 -20.59 23.44
CA LYS A 7 16.07 -21.77 22.68
C LYS A 7 14.61 -21.61 22.25
N ARG A 8 14.30 -22.07 21.04
CA ARG A 8 12.98 -22.09 20.34
C ARG A 8 11.78 -22.55 21.20
N ARG A 9 12.00 -23.30 22.29
CA ARG A 9 10.93 -23.77 23.21
C ARG A 9 10.54 -22.74 24.29
N ASP A 10 11.38 -21.75 24.58
CA ASP A 10 11.11 -20.77 25.64
C ASP A 10 10.32 -19.57 25.10
N ALA A 11 10.47 -19.21 23.82
CA ALA A 11 9.65 -18.20 23.16
C ALA A 11 8.16 -18.59 23.03
N LEU A 12 7.84 -19.89 23.05
CA LEU A 12 6.48 -20.41 22.93
C LEU A 12 5.69 -20.39 24.25
N LYS A 13 6.30 -20.06 25.39
CA LYS A 13 5.63 -20.04 26.70
C LYS A 13 5.16 -18.66 27.16
N THR A 14 5.57 -17.59 26.47
CA THR A 14 5.24 -16.20 26.85
C THR A 14 4.18 -15.55 25.95
N ILE A 15 3.67 -16.28 24.94
CA ILE A 15 2.57 -15.82 24.08
C ILE A 15 1.35 -16.69 24.39
N GLY A 16 0.62 -16.29 25.44
CA GLY A 16 -0.71 -16.82 25.72
C GLY A 16 -1.69 -16.34 24.65
N GLY A 17 -1.92 -17.18 23.64
CA GLY A 17 -2.84 -16.88 22.55
C GLY A 17 -2.86 -17.95 21.44
N LEU A 18 -2.77 -19.23 21.81
CA LEU A 18 -2.83 -20.34 20.85
C LEU A 18 -4.29 -20.66 20.49
N GLY A 19 -4.75 -20.03 19.41
CA GLY A 19 -5.94 -20.43 18.66
C GLY A 19 -5.75 -20.43 17.13
N ALA A 20 -4.82 -19.61 16.61
CA ALA A 20 -4.65 -19.42 15.16
C ALA A 20 -3.74 -20.44 14.46
N ALA A 21 -2.73 -21.00 15.16
CA ALA A 21 -1.69 -21.80 14.52
C ALA A 21 -2.16 -23.15 13.93
N ALA A 22 -3.26 -23.73 14.44
CA ALA A 22 -3.76 -25.02 13.96
C ALA A 22 -4.62 -24.92 12.68
N GLY A 23 -5.12 -23.73 12.34
CA GLY A 23 -5.94 -23.52 11.14
C GLY A 23 -5.13 -23.37 9.85
N MET A 24 -3.84 -23.04 9.95
CA MET A 24 -3.05 -22.64 8.77
C MET A 24 -2.48 -23.79 7.94
N ALA A 25 -2.42 -25.01 8.48
CA ALA A 25 -1.99 -26.19 7.73
C ALA A 25 -2.91 -26.51 6.51
N ARG A 26 -4.07 -25.84 6.39
CA ARG A 26 -5.00 -25.96 5.26
C ARG A 26 -4.77 -24.95 4.12
N PHE A 27 -3.83 -24.01 4.25
CA PHE A 27 -3.46 -23.06 3.18
C PHE A 27 -2.28 -23.53 2.33
N LEU A 28 -1.68 -24.68 2.67
CA LEU A 28 -0.72 -25.32 1.78
C LEU A 28 -1.47 -25.81 0.53
N PRO A 29 -0.91 -25.62 -0.68
CA PRO A 29 -1.51 -26.13 -1.90
C PRO A 29 -1.73 -27.64 -1.76
N SER A 30 -2.97 -28.05 -1.55
CA SER A 30 -3.35 -29.44 -1.78
C SER A 30 -3.18 -29.67 -3.28
N CYS A 31 -2.35 -30.62 -3.67
CA CYS A 31 -2.27 -31.09 -5.05
C CYS A 31 -3.65 -31.59 -5.47
N GLY A 32 -4.46 -30.72 -6.08
CA GLY A 32 -5.67 -31.10 -6.78
C GLY A 32 -5.26 -31.84 -8.04
N SER A 33 -5.54 -33.13 -8.10
CA SER A 33 -5.24 -33.99 -9.25
C SER A 33 -6.30 -33.86 -10.36
N GLY A 34 -6.79 -32.65 -10.63
CA GLY A 34 -7.80 -32.38 -11.65
C GLY A 34 -7.45 -31.14 -12.48
N ASP A 35 -8.09 -30.99 -13.64
CA ASP A 35 -7.92 -29.88 -14.59
C ASP A 35 -8.22 -28.47 -14.02
N ASP A 36 -8.56 -28.38 -12.73
CA ASP A 36 -9.00 -27.17 -12.02
C ASP A 36 -7.89 -26.48 -11.19
N GLY A 37 -6.60 -26.78 -11.40
CA GLY A 37 -5.49 -26.06 -10.74
C GLY A 37 -5.43 -26.23 -9.21
N PRO A 38 -4.57 -25.48 -8.49
CA PRO A 38 -4.43 -25.62 -7.03
C PRO A 38 -5.69 -25.11 -6.30
N ASN A 39 -6.02 -25.75 -5.17
CA ASN A 39 -7.08 -25.26 -4.28
C ASN A 39 -6.55 -24.18 -3.34
N GLY A 40 -7.36 -23.14 -3.09
CA GLY A 40 -7.08 -22.09 -2.12
C GLY A 40 -6.33 -20.89 -2.68
N ILE A 41 -5.77 -20.05 -1.80
CA ILE A 41 -5.00 -18.86 -2.18
C ILE A 41 -3.55 -19.27 -2.36
N THR A 42 -3.00 -19.08 -3.57
CA THR A 42 -1.61 -19.44 -3.89
C THR A 42 -0.83 -18.29 -4.54
N THR A 43 -1.50 -17.20 -4.90
CA THR A 43 -0.89 -16.03 -5.53
C THR A 43 -1.24 -14.79 -4.71
N TYR A 44 -0.22 -14.19 -4.08
CA TYR A 44 -0.36 -13.00 -3.23
C TYR A 44 0.14 -11.79 -4.01
N VAL A 45 -0.74 -10.84 -4.27
CA VAL A 45 -0.44 -9.64 -5.06
C VAL A 45 -0.52 -8.41 -4.17
N TYR A 46 0.57 -7.67 -4.09
CA TYR A 46 0.78 -6.54 -3.19
C TYR A 46 1.06 -5.27 -3.99
N LEU A 47 0.14 -4.31 -3.97
CA LEU A 47 0.32 -2.98 -4.57
C LEU A 47 0.51 -1.93 -3.47
N MET A 48 1.59 -1.14 -3.57
CA MET A 48 1.89 -0.05 -2.64
C MET A 48 1.81 1.32 -3.33
N MET A 49 0.80 2.09 -2.95
CA MET A 49 0.55 3.47 -3.38
C MET A 49 1.24 4.48 -2.44
N GLU A 50 1.13 5.78 -2.72
CA GLU A 50 1.82 6.87 -2.00
C GLU A 50 0.84 7.83 -1.28
N ASN A 51 1.19 8.24 -0.07
CA ASN A 51 0.83 9.53 0.54
C ASN A 51 -0.67 9.83 0.70
N ARG A 52 -1.39 8.90 1.33
CA ARG A 52 -2.81 9.08 1.68
C ARG A 52 -3.09 8.54 3.07
N SER A 53 -3.78 9.33 3.90
CA SER A 53 -4.30 8.87 5.18
C SER A 53 -5.62 8.10 5.00
N TYR A 54 -5.96 7.23 5.94
CA TYR A 54 -7.25 6.52 5.93
C TYR A 54 -8.42 7.51 5.92
N ASP A 55 -8.40 8.52 6.78
CA ASP A 55 -9.49 9.49 6.87
C ASP A 55 -9.65 10.35 5.61
N HIS A 56 -8.55 10.72 4.96
CA HIS A 56 -8.56 11.44 3.70
C HIS A 56 -9.22 10.61 2.58
N PHE A 57 -8.96 9.30 2.53
CA PHE A 57 -9.33 8.48 1.37
C PHE A 57 -10.64 7.69 1.56
N PHE A 58 -10.84 7.10 2.75
CA PHE A 58 -11.99 6.28 3.10
C PHE A 58 -12.80 6.80 4.28
N GLY A 59 -12.26 7.73 5.08
CA GLY A 59 -12.91 8.21 6.30
C GLY A 59 -14.31 8.78 6.06
N ALA A 60 -14.52 9.45 4.92
CA ALA A 60 -15.83 10.02 4.59
C ALA A 60 -16.93 8.96 4.37
N ARG A 61 -16.59 7.69 4.10
CA ARG A 61 -17.59 6.62 3.86
C ARG A 61 -18.52 6.41 5.04
N SER A 62 -18.00 6.45 6.27
CA SER A 62 -18.83 6.35 7.47
C SER A 62 -19.67 7.60 7.69
N MET A 63 -19.09 8.78 7.43
CA MET A 63 -19.73 10.08 7.63
C MET A 63 -20.90 10.34 6.67
N ILE A 64 -20.73 10.05 5.37
CA ILE A 64 -21.66 10.48 4.32
C ILE A 64 -22.49 9.34 3.71
N GLU A 65 -22.03 8.09 3.82
CA GLU A 65 -22.73 6.90 3.29
C GLU A 65 -23.15 5.90 4.38
N ALA A 66 -22.88 6.21 5.66
CA ALA A 66 -23.14 5.33 6.80
C ALA A 66 -22.52 3.91 6.64
N LYS A 67 -21.40 3.81 5.94
CA LYS A 67 -20.63 2.56 5.82
C LYS A 67 -19.91 2.25 7.12
N PRO A 68 -19.65 0.96 7.43
CA PRO A 68 -18.84 0.59 8.58
C PRO A 68 -17.41 1.14 8.48
N GLY A 69 -16.75 1.26 9.63
CA GLY A 69 -15.38 1.75 9.78
C GLY A 69 -15.29 2.98 10.66
N ASP A 70 -14.20 3.07 11.42
CA ASP A 70 -13.88 4.24 12.23
C ASP A 70 -13.32 5.39 11.37
N GLY A 71 -14.23 6.06 10.65
CA GLY A 71 -13.90 7.17 9.76
C GLY A 71 -14.20 8.56 10.34
N LEU A 72 -14.32 9.54 9.46
CA LEU A 72 -14.52 10.94 9.79
C LEU A 72 -15.87 11.18 10.49
N ARG A 73 -15.91 12.23 11.31
CA ARG A 73 -17.13 12.75 11.95
C ARG A 73 -17.19 14.26 11.73
N THR A 74 -18.40 14.79 11.57
CA THR A 74 -18.64 16.23 11.32
C THR A 74 -18.19 17.15 12.47
N THR A 75 -17.94 16.59 13.65
CA THR A 75 -17.46 17.31 14.84
C THR A 75 -15.94 17.36 14.96
N MET A 76 -15.19 16.68 14.08
CA MET A 76 -13.74 16.69 14.10
C MET A 76 -13.20 18.04 13.63
N THR A 77 -12.11 18.48 14.24
CA THR A 77 -11.39 19.69 13.84
C THR A 77 -9.90 19.52 14.08
N ASN A 78 -9.08 20.25 13.35
CA ASN A 78 -7.65 20.38 13.57
C ASN A 78 -7.30 21.87 13.65
N PRO A 79 -6.67 22.35 14.74
CA PRO A 79 -6.40 23.77 14.92
C PRO A 79 -5.31 24.27 13.97
N ASP A 80 -5.46 25.49 13.48
CA ASP A 80 -4.41 26.20 12.74
C ASP A 80 -3.38 26.90 13.68
N LEU A 81 -2.46 27.69 13.11
CA LEU A 81 -1.47 28.47 13.89
C LEU A 81 -2.11 29.55 14.78
N ALA A 82 -3.32 30.01 14.45
CA ALA A 82 -4.10 30.98 15.24
C ALA A 82 -5.08 30.29 16.21
N ASN A 83 -4.96 28.96 16.39
CA ASN A 83 -5.87 28.11 17.18
C ASN A 83 -7.32 28.12 16.71
N GLN A 84 -7.59 28.50 15.46
CA GLN A 84 -8.91 28.36 14.87
C GLN A 84 -9.14 26.91 14.46
N PRO A 85 -10.28 26.30 14.82
CA PRO A 85 -10.59 24.93 14.44
C PRO A 85 -10.91 24.84 12.95
N ILE A 86 -10.18 24.00 12.22
CA ILE A 86 -10.47 23.69 10.81
C ILE A 86 -11.18 22.34 10.74
N SER A 87 -12.39 22.32 10.18
CA SER A 87 -13.14 21.08 9.97
C SER A 87 -12.70 20.34 8.71
N PRO A 88 -12.85 19.00 8.64
CA PRO A 88 -12.71 18.26 7.39
C PRO A 88 -13.60 18.82 6.29
N TRP A 89 -13.09 18.89 5.06
CA TRP A 89 -13.81 19.48 3.92
C TRP A 89 -13.56 18.72 2.61
N THR A 90 -14.52 18.76 1.67
CA THR A 90 -14.35 18.18 0.34
C THR A 90 -13.70 19.17 -0.63
N PRO A 91 -12.62 18.79 -1.34
CA PRO A 91 -12.04 19.64 -2.37
C PRO A 91 -12.96 19.81 -3.59
N ALA A 92 -12.95 20.99 -4.20
CA ALA A 92 -13.47 21.14 -5.56
C ALA A 92 -12.57 20.38 -6.55
N ASN A 93 -13.06 20.06 -7.74
CA ASN A 93 -12.27 19.30 -8.73
C ASN A 93 -10.94 19.98 -9.08
N THR A 94 -10.88 21.33 -9.05
CA THR A 94 -9.64 22.09 -9.29
C THR A 94 -8.63 22.05 -8.14
N GLN A 95 -9.02 21.50 -6.98
CA GLN A 95 -8.22 21.42 -5.74
C GLN A 95 -7.74 19.99 -5.44
N LEU A 96 -8.07 19.00 -6.29
CA LEU A 96 -7.67 17.60 -6.11
C LEU A 96 -6.17 17.37 -6.31
N CYS A 97 -5.48 18.26 -7.02
CA CYS A 97 -4.02 18.33 -7.05
C CYS A 97 -3.55 19.29 -5.95
N ALA A 98 -3.70 18.85 -4.71
CA ALA A 98 -3.26 19.60 -3.54
C ALA A 98 -1.74 19.79 -3.55
N ILE A 99 -1.27 20.88 -2.94
CA ILE A 99 0.13 21.01 -2.57
C ILE A 99 0.43 19.92 -1.55
N ASP A 100 1.59 19.28 -1.69
CA ASP A 100 2.00 18.15 -0.88
C ASP A 100 2.11 18.51 0.60
N PRO A 101 1.25 17.95 1.49
CA PRO A 101 1.35 18.24 2.91
C PRO A 101 2.59 17.59 3.53
N PRO A 102 3.24 18.22 4.52
CA PRO A 102 4.49 17.71 5.05
C PRO A 102 4.27 16.38 5.77
N HIS A 103 5.08 15.39 5.42
CA HIS A 103 5.01 14.03 5.96
C HIS A 103 6.38 13.44 6.29
N GLY A 104 7.39 14.31 6.43
CA GLY A 104 8.67 13.95 7.02
C GLY A 104 8.55 13.54 8.50
N TRP A 105 9.64 13.03 9.07
CA TRP A 105 9.69 12.60 10.47
C TRP A 105 9.23 13.69 11.44
N ASP A 106 9.87 14.87 11.39
CA ASP A 106 9.59 15.97 12.32
C ASP A 106 8.15 16.49 12.17
N ALA A 107 7.70 16.66 10.93
CA ALA A 107 6.33 17.05 10.63
C ALA A 107 5.33 16.04 11.18
N SER A 108 5.52 14.74 10.92
CA SER A 108 4.63 13.68 11.41
C SER A 108 4.52 13.65 12.93
N HIS A 109 5.61 13.91 13.64
CA HIS A 109 5.61 14.00 15.11
C HIS A 109 4.92 15.27 15.62
N LEU A 110 5.06 16.40 14.92
CA LEU A 110 4.29 17.61 15.19
C LEU A 110 2.79 17.38 14.98
N GLN A 111 2.40 16.65 13.92
CA GLN A 111 1.02 16.29 13.61
C GLN A 111 0.42 15.40 14.69
N TRP A 112 1.18 14.42 15.15
CA TRP A 112 0.77 13.46 16.18
C TRP A 112 0.58 14.13 17.54
N ASN A 113 1.44 15.09 17.87
CA ASN A 113 1.40 15.86 19.12
C ASN A 113 1.09 14.99 20.34
N ASN A 114 1.91 13.95 20.55
CA ASN A 114 1.78 12.99 21.67
C ASN A 114 0.41 12.28 21.75
N GLY A 115 -0.22 12.05 20.60
CA GLY A 115 -1.50 11.36 20.47
C GLY A 115 -2.74 12.26 20.47
N ALA A 116 -2.55 13.58 20.51
CA ALA A 116 -3.65 14.53 20.32
C ALA A 116 -4.11 14.60 18.85
N ASN A 117 -3.23 14.25 17.89
CA ASN A 117 -3.50 14.28 16.45
C ASN A 117 -4.05 15.63 15.96
N ASP A 118 -3.62 16.73 16.56
CA ASP A 118 -4.14 18.08 16.34
C ASP A 118 -3.11 19.04 15.69
N GLY A 119 -2.05 18.49 15.09
CA GLY A 119 -0.95 19.29 14.53
C GLY A 119 -0.89 19.37 13.00
N PHE A 120 -1.80 18.72 12.28
CA PHE A 120 -1.83 18.63 10.80
C PHE A 120 -1.84 19.97 10.09
N VAL A 121 -2.79 20.84 10.42
CA VAL A 121 -2.89 22.18 9.80
C VAL A 121 -1.67 23.01 10.17
N ARG A 122 -1.27 23.02 11.45
CA ARG A 122 -0.09 23.77 11.91
C ARG A 122 1.18 23.36 11.18
N ALA A 123 1.45 22.05 11.08
CA ALA A 123 2.64 21.54 10.39
C ALA A 123 2.65 22.00 8.93
N HIS A 124 1.50 21.93 8.26
CA HIS A 124 1.38 22.36 6.87
C HIS A 124 1.60 23.86 6.67
N GLN A 125 0.99 24.70 7.52
CA GLN A 125 1.16 26.16 7.47
C GLN A 125 2.60 26.59 7.79
N MET A 126 3.28 25.89 8.70
CA MET A 126 4.69 26.12 9.01
C MET A 126 5.60 25.78 7.82
N GLU A 127 5.43 24.59 7.23
CA GLU A 127 6.25 24.13 6.10
C GLU A 127 6.12 25.07 4.89
N HIS A 128 4.88 25.44 4.57
CA HIS A 128 4.58 26.25 3.38
C HIS A 128 4.69 27.75 3.61
N SER A 129 4.89 28.18 4.86
CA SER A 129 4.86 29.59 5.25
C SER A 129 3.58 30.32 4.79
N ASP A 130 2.45 29.60 4.81
CA ASP A 130 1.14 30.11 4.39
C ASP A 130 0.10 29.86 5.50
N PRO A 131 -0.36 30.91 6.21
CA PRO A 131 -1.34 30.78 7.29
C PRO A 131 -2.77 30.50 6.81
N THR A 132 -2.99 30.40 5.50
CA THR A 132 -4.29 30.09 4.90
C THR A 132 -4.37 28.66 4.37
N ALA A 133 -3.26 27.94 4.35
CA ALA A 133 -3.17 26.57 3.88
C ALA A 133 -3.86 25.60 4.86
N ILE A 134 -4.83 24.83 4.36
CA ILE A 134 -5.73 23.94 5.11
C ILE A 134 -5.96 22.59 4.41
N GLU A 135 -5.13 22.28 3.41
CA GLU A 135 -5.10 21.07 2.59
C GLU A 135 -5.09 19.78 3.42
N PRO A 136 -4.39 19.67 4.58
CA PRO A 136 -4.42 18.46 5.38
C PRO A 136 -5.82 18.01 5.81
N MET A 137 -6.79 18.94 5.87
CA MET A 137 -8.17 18.64 6.26
C MET A 137 -9.07 18.25 5.07
N GLN A 138 -8.53 18.10 3.87
CA GLN A 138 -9.29 17.58 2.74
C GLN A 138 -9.66 16.10 2.96
N TYR A 139 -10.86 15.73 2.51
CA TYR A 139 -11.25 14.32 2.34
C TYR A 139 -11.88 14.10 0.96
N LEU A 140 -11.64 12.92 0.41
CA LEU A 140 -12.14 12.48 -0.89
C LEU A 140 -13.50 11.80 -0.74
N VAL A 141 -14.32 11.92 -1.77
CA VAL A 141 -15.60 11.20 -1.87
C VAL A 141 -15.61 10.26 -3.06
N ARG A 142 -16.67 9.46 -3.20
CA ARG A 142 -16.83 8.46 -4.27
C ARG A 142 -16.51 8.98 -5.67
N LYS A 143 -16.85 10.22 -6.01
CA LYS A 143 -16.57 10.79 -7.34
C LYS A 143 -15.07 10.99 -7.60
N ASP A 144 -14.28 11.17 -6.55
CA ASP A 144 -12.85 11.45 -6.63
C ASP A 144 -12.03 10.14 -6.69
N VAL A 145 -12.49 9.10 -6.00
CA VAL A 145 -11.84 7.76 -5.90
C VAL A 145 -12.82 6.59 -6.19
N PRO A 146 -13.46 6.57 -7.37
CA PRO A 146 -14.60 5.68 -7.65
C PRO A 146 -14.27 4.19 -7.60
N VAL A 147 -13.10 3.79 -8.08
CA VAL A 147 -12.70 2.37 -8.16
C VAL A 147 -12.46 1.83 -6.76
N SER A 148 -11.69 2.58 -5.96
CA SER A 148 -11.36 2.18 -4.60
C SER A 148 -12.59 2.07 -3.73
N TRP A 149 -13.55 2.99 -3.84
CA TRP A 149 -14.82 2.92 -3.10
C TRP A 149 -15.71 1.76 -3.58
N ALA A 150 -15.72 1.45 -4.88
CA ALA A 150 -16.44 0.28 -5.40
C ALA A 150 -15.84 -1.04 -4.91
N LEU A 151 -14.51 -1.15 -4.88
CA LEU A 151 -13.81 -2.30 -4.29
C LEU A 151 -14.09 -2.40 -2.79
N ALA A 152 -14.07 -1.28 -2.07
CA ALA A 152 -14.37 -1.23 -0.63
C ALA A 152 -15.81 -1.61 -0.29
N ASP A 153 -16.76 -1.40 -1.22
CA ASP A 153 -18.15 -1.78 -1.02
C ASP A 153 -18.36 -3.29 -1.15
N GLN A 154 -17.58 -3.95 -2.00
CA GLN A 154 -17.76 -5.38 -2.29
C GLN A 154 -16.80 -6.26 -1.49
N TYR A 155 -15.56 -5.84 -1.30
CA TYR A 155 -14.54 -6.62 -0.60
C TYR A 155 -14.29 -6.10 0.81
N ALA A 156 -13.03 -6.09 1.26
CA ALA A 156 -12.67 -5.71 2.61
C ALA A 156 -11.72 -4.51 2.65
N THR A 157 -11.83 -3.74 3.73
CA THR A 157 -10.89 -2.67 4.10
C THR A 157 -10.42 -2.86 5.55
N ALA A 158 -9.40 -2.12 5.97
CA ALA A 158 -9.02 -2.00 7.38
C ALA A 158 -9.13 -0.56 7.85
N ASP A 159 -9.75 -0.34 9.01
CA ASP A 159 -9.80 0.97 9.68
C ASP A 159 -8.73 1.13 10.76
N ARG A 160 -7.78 0.19 10.80
CA ARG A 160 -6.65 0.10 11.75
C ARG A 160 -5.38 -0.43 11.08
N TRP A 161 -5.14 -0.09 9.81
CA TRP A 161 -3.84 -0.30 9.16
C TRP A 161 -2.98 0.94 9.28
N PHE A 162 -1.86 0.83 9.98
CA PHE A 162 -0.94 1.94 10.27
C PHE A 162 0.33 1.82 9.44
N CYS A 163 0.88 2.93 8.95
CA CYS A 163 2.21 2.87 8.37
C CYS A 163 3.24 2.47 9.45
N ALA A 164 4.27 1.73 9.06
CA ALA A 164 5.21 1.13 10.02
C ALA A 164 6.00 2.17 10.82
N VAL A 165 6.25 3.34 10.25
CA VAL A 165 7.01 4.41 10.87
C VAL A 165 6.25 5.71 10.75
N MET A 166 6.24 6.50 11.83
CA MET A 166 5.79 7.89 11.83
C MET A 166 6.80 8.78 11.09
N GLY A 167 6.72 8.76 9.77
CA GLY A 167 7.65 9.43 8.90
C GLY A 167 7.40 9.07 7.43
N PRO A 168 8.35 9.40 6.55
CA PRO A 168 8.08 9.47 5.11
C PRO A 168 8.16 8.10 4.41
N THR A 169 8.05 8.13 3.09
CA THR A 169 8.05 7.02 2.15
C THR A 169 9.13 5.96 2.38
N TRP A 170 10.42 6.34 2.42
CA TRP A 170 11.49 5.33 2.42
C TRP A 170 11.51 4.43 3.64
N PRO A 171 11.50 4.96 4.88
CA PRO A 171 11.37 4.12 6.06
C PRO A 171 10.20 3.14 5.92
N ASN A 172 9.03 3.60 5.50
CA ASN A 172 7.84 2.77 5.38
C ASN A 172 7.93 1.69 4.30
N ARG A 173 8.42 2.01 3.10
CA ARG A 173 8.69 1.03 2.03
C ARG A 173 9.82 0.06 2.40
N PHE A 174 10.75 0.46 3.26
CA PHE A 174 11.75 -0.48 3.80
C PHE A 174 11.13 -1.48 4.77
N TYR A 175 10.25 -1.04 5.66
CA TYR A 175 9.46 -1.96 6.49
C TYR A 175 8.56 -2.87 5.66
N TRP A 176 8.01 -2.41 4.54
CA TRP A 176 7.18 -3.20 3.63
C TRP A 176 7.89 -4.42 3.02
N HIS A 177 9.20 -4.33 2.79
CA HIS A 177 9.96 -5.42 2.17
C HIS A 177 10.91 -6.14 3.14
N ALA A 178 11.38 -5.49 4.21
CA ALA A 178 12.40 -6.04 5.11
C ALA A 178 12.07 -5.92 6.61
N ALA A 179 10.90 -5.37 6.96
CA ALA A 179 10.48 -5.16 8.34
C ALA A 179 11.46 -4.32 9.19
N THR A 180 12.28 -3.49 8.55
CA THR A 180 13.23 -2.56 9.17
C THR A 180 13.60 -1.48 8.17
N SER A 181 13.85 -0.27 8.65
CA SER A 181 14.46 0.80 7.85
C SER A 181 15.97 0.96 8.13
N GLU A 182 16.56 0.05 8.91
CA GLU A 182 17.93 0.18 9.45
C GLU A 182 18.15 1.47 10.27
N GLY A 183 17.07 2.05 10.82
CA GLY A 183 17.11 3.29 11.58
C GLY A 183 17.03 4.56 10.72
N LYS A 184 16.69 4.43 9.43
CA LYS A 184 16.44 5.59 8.57
C LYS A 184 15.11 6.24 8.96
N MET A 185 15.17 7.55 9.15
CA MET A 185 14.04 8.40 9.58
C MET A 185 13.57 9.33 8.45
N ALA A 186 14.38 9.51 7.42
CA ALA A 186 14.12 10.44 6.32
C ALA A 186 14.09 9.69 4.98
N ASN A 187 13.68 10.40 3.93
CA ASN A 187 13.82 9.98 2.54
C ASN A 187 15.28 10.02 2.05
N THR A 188 16.21 9.61 2.91
CA THR A 188 17.64 9.45 2.60
C THR A 188 17.90 8.03 2.16
N LEU A 189 18.57 7.89 1.02
CA LEU A 189 18.90 6.61 0.44
C LEU A 189 19.96 5.87 1.27
N PRO A 190 20.04 4.52 1.20
CA PRO A 190 21.03 3.77 1.96
C PRO A 190 22.47 4.17 1.61
N THR A 191 23.31 4.38 2.63
CA THR A 191 24.75 4.63 2.45
C THR A 191 25.39 3.41 1.77
N GLY A 192 26.00 3.60 0.60
CA GLY A 192 26.50 2.50 -0.23
C GLY A 192 25.44 1.86 -1.14
N GLY A 193 24.34 2.57 -1.42
CA GLY A 193 23.39 2.32 -2.51
C GLY A 193 22.31 1.28 -2.24
N SER A 194 22.41 0.51 -1.15
CA SER A 194 21.41 -0.51 -0.83
C SER A 194 21.36 -0.86 0.66
N LEU A 195 20.20 -1.35 1.11
CA LEU A 195 20.02 -1.98 2.42
C LEU A 195 20.78 -3.31 2.49
N ILE A 196 21.19 -3.66 3.71
CA ILE A 196 22.00 -4.84 4.03
C ILE A 196 21.14 -5.93 4.68
N GLU A 197 20.11 -5.54 5.44
CA GLU A 197 19.22 -6.49 6.10
C GLU A 197 18.43 -7.33 5.08
N PRO A 198 18.27 -8.64 5.33
CA PRO A 198 17.49 -9.51 4.45
C PRO A 198 16.05 -9.00 4.28
N SER A 199 15.60 -8.98 3.03
CA SER A 199 14.21 -8.73 2.68
C SER A 199 13.40 -10.04 2.55
N ILE A 200 12.10 -9.91 2.35
CA ILE A 200 11.20 -11.03 2.08
C ILE A 200 11.64 -11.86 0.87
N TYR A 201 12.21 -11.22 -0.15
CA TYR A 201 12.71 -11.88 -1.36
C TYR A 201 13.84 -12.89 -1.03
N HIS A 202 14.76 -12.52 -0.15
CA HIS A 202 15.80 -13.44 0.34
C HIS A 202 15.20 -14.66 1.07
N ARG A 203 14.06 -14.48 1.78
CA ARG A 203 13.36 -15.58 2.43
C ARG A 203 12.66 -16.50 1.43
N LEU A 204 12.09 -15.92 0.38
CA LEU A 204 11.46 -16.66 -0.72
C LEU A 204 12.51 -17.46 -1.50
N ASP A 205 13.64 -16.84 -1.85
CA ASP A 205 14.76 -17.50 -2.54
C ASP A 205 15.32 -18.67 -1.71
N ALA A 206 15.52 -18.47 -0.41
CA ALA A 206 15.99 -19.53 0.50
C ALA A 206 15.05 -20.73 0.59
N LYS A 207 13.76 -20.54 0.27
CA LYS A 207 12.72 -21.59 0.23
C LYS A 207 12.39 -22.05 -1.20
N GLY A 208 13.04 -21.49 -2.22
CA GLY A 208 12.79 -21.80 -3.63
C GLY A 208 11.39 -21.41 -4.11
N ILE A 209 10.82 -20.34 -3.53
CA ILE A 209 9.50 -19.83 -3.92
C ILE A 209 9.70 -18.70 -4.91
N ASP A 210 9.12 -18.85 -6.10
CA ASP A 210 9.19 -17.85 -7.14
C ASP A 210 8.44 -16.57 -6.75
N TRP A 211 8.95 -15.44 -7.22
CA TRP A 211 8.39 -14.11 -6.98
C TRP A 211 8.61 -13.21 -8.18
N ALA A 212 7.82 -12.14 -8.28
CA ALA A 212 8.09 -11.08 -9.22
C ALA A 212 7.78 -9.73 -8.60
N TYR A 213 8.58 -8.74 -8.99
CA TYR A 213 8.36 -7.35 -8.66
C TYR A 213 8.14 -6.59 -9.97
N TYR A 214 6.95 -6.06 -10.18
CA TYR A 214 6.62 -5.25 -11.35
C TYR A 214 6.53 -3.78 -10.99
N PHE A 215 7.06 -2.91 -11.85
CA PHE A 215 7.16 -1.48 -11.56
C PHE A 215 6.83 -0.63 -12.79
N GLY A 216 6.39 0.60 -12.53
CA GLY A 216 6.02 1.56 -13.57
C GLY A 216 7.22 2.27 -14.20
N ASN A 217 8.09 2.88 -13.40
CA ASN A 217 9.23 3.65 -13.91
C ASN A 217 10.58 3.34 -13.24
N ILE A 218 10.63 3.30 -11.91
CA ILE A 218 11.85 2.96 -11.15
C ILE A 218 11.52 1.90 -10.11
N PRO A 219 12.29 0.80 -10.02
CA PRO A 219 12.04 -0.25 -9.05
C PRO A 219 12.66 0.06 -7.68
N VAL A 220 11.84 0.29 -6.66
CA VAL A 220 12.28 0.44 -5.25
C VAL A 220 13.05 -0.79 -4.78
N VAL A 221 12.71 -1.98 -5.29
CA VAL A 221 13.40 -3.22 -4.93
C VAL A 221 14.89 -3.22 -5.30
N SER A 222 15.33 -2.36 -6.24
CA SER A 222 16.76 -2.17 -6.56
C SER A 222 17.57 -1.53 -5.44
N LEU A 223 16.92 -1.03 -4.38
CA LEU A 223 17.59 -0.58 -3.16
C LEU A 223 17.99 -1.74 -2.23
N TYR A 224 17.75 -3.00 -2.61
CA TYR A 224 18.20 -4.19 -1.87
C TYR A 224 19.35 -4.89 -2.58
N LYS A 225 20.36 -5.30 -1.81
CA LYS A 225 21.49 -6.08 -2.32
C LYS A 225 21.12 -7.54 -2.56
N GLY A 226 21.82 -8.17 -3.50
CA GLY A 226 21.86 -9.63 -3.64
C GLY A 226 20.62 -10.27 -4.28
N LEU A 227 19.72 -9.48 -4.85
CA LEU A 227 18.54 -9.99 -5.54
C LEU A 227 18.85 -10.36 -6.99
N ASP A 228 18.23 -11.43 -7.47
CA ASP A 228 18.24 -11.78 -8.89
C ASP A 228 17.30 -10.83 -9.66
N THR A 229 17.90 -10.03 -10.54
CA THR A 229 17.20 -8.99 -11.29
C THR A 229 16.23 -9.56 -12.34
N SER A 230 16.28 -10.85 -12.66
CA SER A 230 15.31 -11.49 -13.56
C SER A 230 13.87 -11.56 -12.99
N HIS A 231 13.74 -11.38 -11.67
CA HIS A 231 12.44 -11.26 -11.01
C HIS A 231 11.89 -9.81 -11.03
N ILE A 232 12.68 -8.83 -11.47
CA ILE A 232 12.30 -7.42 -11.57
C ILE A 232 11.84 -7.15 -13.01
N ARG A 233 10.54 -6.98 -13.21
CA ARG A 233 9.88 -6.99 -14.53
C ARG A 233 9.10 -5.70 -14.78
N ARG A 234 8.77 -5.40 -16.03
CA ARG A 234 7.99 -4.19 -16.34
C ARG A 234 6.54 -4.40 -15.96
N PHE A 235 5.88 -3.42 -15.33
CA PHE A 235 4.43 -3.47 -15.18
C PHE A 235 3.74 -3.57 -16.54
N MET A 236 4.14 -2.68 -17.47
CA MET A 236 3.70 -2.73 -18.86
C MET A 236 4.88 -3.19 -19.74
N PRO A 237 4.75 -4.27 -20.53
CA PRO A 237 3.58 -5.15 -20.66
C PRO A 237 3.59 -6.37 -19.73
N ASP A 238 4.70 -6.67 -19.05
CA ASP A 238 4.96 -8.01 -18.52
C ASP A 238 3.93 -8.47 -17.48
N PHE A 239 3.51 -7.61 -16.55
CA PHE A 239 2.46 -7.97 -15.57
C PHE A 239 1.14 -8.34 -16.25
N LEU A 240 0.72 -7.56 -17.25
CA LEU A 240 -0.53 -7.82 -17.97
C LEU A 240 -0.46 -9.11 -18.79
N VAL A 241 0.70 -9.39 -19.39
CA VAL A 241 0.95 -10.63 -20.14
C VAL A 241 0.94 -11.84 -19.19
N ASP A 242 1.65 -11.77 -18.08
CA ASP A 242 1.73 -12.85 -17.09
C ASP A 242 0.36 -13.12 -16.45
N ALA A 243 -0.40 -12.07 -16.11
CA ALA A 243 -1.75 -12.19 -15.57
C ALA A 243 -2.71 -12.85 -16.58
N ALA A 244 -2.73 -12.38 -17.83
CA ALA A 244 -3.58 -12.93 -18.89
C ALA A 244 -3.24 -14.40 -19.21
N ALA A 245 -1.95 -14.77 -19.12
CA ALA A 245 -1.49 -16.14 -19.34
C ALA A 245 -1.69 -17.08 -18.14
N GLY A 246 -2.09 -16.55 -16.97
CA GLY A 246 -2.18 -17.33 -15.73
C GLY A 246 -0.80 -17.79 -15.23
N LYS A 247 0.22 -16.95 -15.40
CA LYS A 247 1.64 -17.24 -15.08
C LYS A 247 2.22 -16.33 -14.00
N LEU A 248 1.39 -15.62 -13.24
CA LEU A 248 1.88 -14.85 -12.09
C LEU A 248 2.52 -15.80 -11.07
N PRO A 249 3.72 -15.47 -10.54
CA PRO A 249 4.35 -16.28 -9.51
C PRO A 249 3.57 -16.22 -8.19
N PRO A 250 3.88 -17.10 -7.21
CA PRO A 250 3.18 -17.13 -5.93
C PRO A 250 3.21 -15.81 -5.15
N VAL A 251 4.27 -15.01 -5.28
CA VAL A 251 4.38 -13.69 -4.64
C VAL A 251 4.64 -12.61 -5.68
N VAL A 252 3.76 -11.62 -5.75
CA VAL A 252 3.83 -10.49 -6.67
C VAL A 252 3.81 -9.19 -5.88
N TYR A 253 4.83 -8.36 -6.08
CA TYR A 253 4.83 -6.97 -5.63
C TYR A 253 4.69 -6.04 -6.84
N LEU A 254 3.94 -4.96 -6.67
CA LEU A 254 3.65 -3.96 -7.68
C LEU A 254 3.96 -2.58 -7.09
N ASP A 255 4.75 -1.81 -7.83
CA ASP A 255 4.91 -0.38 -7.58
C ASP A 255 4.35 0.44 -8.75
N PRO A 256 3.81 1.65 -8.46
CA PRO A 256 3.30 2.55 -9.47
C PRO A 256 4.43 3.08 -10.37
N ALA A 257 4.06 3.91 -11.33
CA ALA A 257 4.99 4.88 -11.87
C ALA A 257 5.00 6.10 -10.92
N PHE A 258 6.13 6.34 -10.27
CA PHE A 258 6.29 7.49 -9.37
C PHE A 258 6.12 8.81 -10.11
N ASN A 259 5.45 9.79 -9.48
CA ASN A 259 5.01 11.06 -10.05
C ASN A 259 4.00 10.93 -11.21
N GLU A 260 3.36 9.78 -11.36
CA GLU A 260 2.42 9.50 -12.45
C GLU A 260 1.04 9.06 -11.96
N ASN A 261 1.00 7.90 -11.30
CA ASN A 261 -0.23 7.21 -10.91
C ASN A 261 -0.08 6.52 -9.54
N ASP A 262 0.79 7.07 -8.71
CA ASP A 262 1.11 6.63 -7.36
C ASP A 262 0.18 7.21 -6.28
N ASP A 263 -0.66 8.18 -6.64
CA ASP A 263 -1.47 9.02 -5.75
C ASP A 263 -0.68 10.06 -4.93
N HIS A 264 0.63 10.22 -5.10
CA HIS A 264 1.42 11.23 -4.36
C HIS A 264 1.00 12.66 -4.79
N PRO A 265 0.61 13.59 -3.89
CA PRO A 265 0.39 14.99 -4.27
C PRO A 265 1.59 15.61 -5.02
N PRO A 266 1.39 16.41 -6.07
CA PRO A 266 0.12 16.94 -6.58
C PRO A 266 -0.49 16.05 -7.68
N VAL A 267 -0.13 14.77 -7.78
CA VAL A 267 -0.75 13.85 -8.73
C VAL A 267 -2.24 13.73 -8.43
N HIS A 268 -3.05 13.86 -9.48
CA HIS A 268 -4.49 13.78 -9.36
C HIS A 268 -4.90 12.35 -8.97
N PRO A 269 -5.74 12.13 -7.92
CA PRO A 269 -6.10 10.79 -7.43
C PRO A 269 -6.71 9.85 -8.48
N ILE A 270 -7.34 10.42 -9.52
CA ILE A 270 -7.88 9.64 -10.64
C ILE A 270 -6.82 8.80 -11.36
N ASN A 271 -5.55 9.23 -11.37
CA ASN A 271 -4.47 8.47 -11.98
C ASN A 271 -4.18 7.20 -11.17
N GLY A 272 -4.15 7.27 -9.82
CA GLY A 272 -4.05 6.08 -8.99
C GLY A 272 -5.28 5.17 -9.14
N GLN A 273 -6.48 5.73 -9.35
CA GLN A 273 -7.65 4.92 -9.69
C GLN A 273 -7.51 4.17 -11.02
N GLU A 274 -6.85 4.76 -12.03
CA GLU A 274 -6.53 4.09 -13.29
C GLU A 274 -5.59 2.89 -13.08
N LEU A 275 -4.55 3.06 -12.25
CA LEU A 275 -3.64 1.96 -11.90
C LEU A 275 -4.36 0.85 -11.14
N ILE A 276 -5.11 1.20 -10.09
CA ILE A 276 -5.88 0.26 -9.28
C ILE A 276 -6.89 -0.51 -10.15
N ALA A 277 -7.59 0.20 -11.05
CA ALA A 277 -8.50 -0.44 -12.01
C ALA A 277 -7.77 -1.41 -12.92
N THR A 278 -6.60 -1.04 -13.42
CA THR A 278 -5.78 -1.88 -14.30
C THR A 278 -5.33 -3.16 -13.60
N VAL A 279 -4.78 -3.04 -12.39
CA VAL A 279 -4.35 -4.18 -11.58
C VAL A 279 -5.52 -5.10 -11.29
N TYR A 280 -6.61 -4.56 -10.76
CA TYR A 280 -7.78 -5.36 -10.44
C TYR A 280 -8.34 -6.06 -11.68
N THR A 281 -8.48 -5.35 -12.80
CA THR A 281 -9.02 -5.89 -14.05
C THR A 281 -8.15 -7.01 -14.61
N ALA A 282 -6.82 -6.85 -14.61
CA ALA A 282 -5.89 -7.88 -15.07
C ALA A 282 -5.99 -9.17 -14.23
N LEU A 283 -6.10 -9.04 -12.91
CA LEU A 283 -6.28 -10.17 -12.01
C LEU A 283 -7.67 -10.80 -12.13
N ALA A 284 -8.72 -9.99 -12.28
CA ALA A 284 -10.10 -10.43 -12.45
C ALA A 284 -10.30 -11.24 -13.75
N GLN A 285 -9.57 -10.89 -14.81
CA GLN A 285 -9.58 -11.60 -16.09
C GLN A 285 -8.61 -12.78 -16.14
N SER A 286 -7.73 -12.92 -15.14
CA SER A 286 -6.74 -13.98 -15.10
C SER A 286 -7.38 -15.35 -14.87
N PRO A 287 -6.89 -16.42 -15.53
CA PRO A 287 -7.22 -17.80 -15.15
C PRO A 287 -6.88 -18.14 -13.69
N GLN A 288 -5.98 -17.36 -13.06
CA GLN A 288 -5.58 -17.51 -11.66
C GLN A 288 -6.50 -16.78 -10.67
N TRP A 289 -7.57 -16.09 -11.09
CA TRP A 289 -8.43 -15.29 -10.19
C TRP A 289 -8.84 -16.05 -8.92
N LYS A 290 -9.25 -17.32 -9.07
CA LYS A 290 -9.70 -18.18 -7.95
C LYS A 290 -8.61 -18.46 -6.90
N ASN A 291 -7.36 -18.10 -7.16
CA ASN A 291 -6.20 -18.33 -6.30
C ASN A 291 -5.52 -17.04 -5.82
N ILE A 292 -6.05 -15.87 -6.15
CA ILE A 292 -5.40 -14.58 -5.91
C ILE A 292 -5.89 -13.95 -4.59
N LEU A 293 -4.97 -13.39 -3.80
CA LEU A 293 -5.26 -12.39 -2.78
C LEU A 293 -4.58 -11.08 -3.20
N LEU A 294 -5.38 -10.07 -3.52
CA LEU A 294 -4.90 -8.72 -3.82
C LEU A 294 -4.96 -7.88 -2.55
N VAL A 295 -3.86 -7.23 -2.19
CA VAL A 295 -3.80 -6.18 -1.18
C VAL A 295 -3.28 -4.91 -1.84
N ILE A 296 -4.01 -3.83 -1.66
CA ILE A 296 -3.61 -2.48 -2.07
C ILE A 296 -3.51 -1.67 -0.79
N THR A 297 -2.37 -1.05 -0.54
CA THR A 297 -2.19 -0.14 0.60
C THR A 297 -1.28 1.02 0.22
N TYR A 298 -1.03 1.92 1.17
CA TYR A 298 -0.24 3.14 0.97
C TYR A 298 0.95 3.13 1.93
N ASP A 299 2.04 3.74 1.53
CA ASP A 299 3.29 3.76 2.28
C ASP A 299 3.16 4.59 3.57
N GLU A 300 2.57 5.77 3.51
CA GLU A 300 2.34 6.67 4.64
C GLU A 300 1.14 7.62 4.37
N HIS A 301 0.86 8.54 5.30
CA HIS A 301 -0.39 9.31 5.36
C HIS A 301 -0.42 10.57 4.49
N GLY A 302 0.70 10.96 3.88
CA GLY A 302 0.84 12.12 3.00
C GLY A 302 0.62 13.45 3.71
N GLY A 303 0.72 13.48 5.04
CA GLY A 303 0.45 14.66 5.85
C GLY A 303 -1.03 15.06 5.90
N PHE A 304 -1.92 14.23 5.34
CA PHE A 304 -3.36 14.40 5.48
C PHE A 304 -3.83 13.93 6.86
N PHE A 305 -4.85 14.61 7.36
CA PHE A 305 -5.40 14.36 8.68
C PHE A 305 -5.84 12.91 8.86
N ASP A 306 -5.49 12.33 9.99
CA ASP A 306 -6.10 11.12 10.51
C ASP A 306 -6.35 11.27 12.01
N HIS A 307 -7.58 10.99 12.45
CA HIS A 307 -8.00 11.27 13.80
C HIS A 307 -7.57 10.21 14.83
N VAL A 308 -7.03 9.06 14.38
CA VAL A 308 -6.71 7.94 15.27
C VAL A 308 -5.23 7.99 15.61
N SER A 309 -4.93 8.16 16.90
CA SER A 309 -3.55 8.10 17.37
C SER A 309 -2.99 6.68 17.12
N PRO A 310 -1.83 6.57 16.46
CA PRO A 310 -1.25 5.27 16.18
C PRO A 310 -0.73 4.57 17.43
N PRO A 311 -0.88 3.22 17.52
CA PRO A 311 -0.39 2.46 18.66
C PRO A 311 1.11 2.21 18.57
N ARG A 312 1.68 1.68 19.66
CA ARG A 312 3.05 1.14 19.65
C ARG A 312 3.07 -0.33 19.24
N THR A 313 4.23 -0.77 18.77
CA THR A 313 4.55 -2.17 18.45
C THR A 313 5.92 -2.55 19.01
N VAL A 314 6.47 -3.71 18.66
CA VAL A 314 7.84 -4.10 19.01
C VAL A 314 8.79 -3.72 17.88
N ASP A 315 9.96 -3.18 18.23
CA ASP A 315 11.01 -2.88 17.26
C ASP A 315 12.40 -3.01 17.91
N ALA A 316 13.39 -3.48 17.14
CA ALA A 316 14.77 -3.59 17.63
C ALA A 316 15.38 -2.22 17.95
N ARG A 317 14.83 -1.15 17.37
CA ARG A 317 15.21 0.25 17.54
C ARG A 317 14.16 1.05 18.33
N ALA A 318 13.42 0.40 19.23
CA ALA A 318 12.45 1.06 20.12
C ALA A 318 13.03 2.29 20.85
N ALA A 319 14.28 2.22 21.30
CA ALA A 319 14.96 3.34 21.95
C ALA A 319 15.17 4.58 21.05
N GLN A 320 15.02 4.43 19.73
CA GLN A 320 15.09 5.48 18.72
C GLN A 320 13.69 5.91 18.23
N GLY A 321 12.61 5.39 18.82
CA GLY A 321 11.22 5.74 18.47
C GLY A 321 10.59 4.88 17.38
N PHE A 322 11.30 3.89 16.82
CA PHE A 322 10.75 3.02 15.76
C PHE A 322 9.65 2.07 16.25
N ASP A 323 9.44 1.95 17.55
CA ASP A 323 8.33 1.18 18.12
C ASP A 323 7.00 1.96 18.12
N GLN A 324 7.01 3.23 17.72
CA GLN A 324 5.80 4.01 17.44
C GLN A 324 5.39 3.82 15.97
N LEU A 325 4.20 3.26 15.73
CA LEU A 325 3.64 3.22 14.37
C LEU A 325 3.28 4.64 13.91
N GLY A 326 3.25 4.85 12.60
CA GLY A 326 2.72 6.07 12.00
C GLY A 326 1.21 6.01 11.79
N PHE A 327 0.63 7.03 11.16
CA PHE A 327 -0.81 7.17 11.02
C PHE A 327 -1.46 6.08 10.16
N ARG A 328 -2.80 6.01 10.22
CA ARG A 328 -3.53 5.04 9.42
C ARG A 328 -3.44 5.38 7.94
N VAL A 329 -3.29 4.33 7.14
CA VAL A 329 -3.26 4.39 5.67
C VAL A 329 -4.45 3.61 5.09
N PRO A 330 -4.93 3.95 3.88
CA PRO A 330 -5.94 3.18 3.20
C PRO A 330 -5.44 1.75 2.92
N THR A 331 -6.33 0.78 3.09
CA THR A 331 -6.08 -0.60 2.67
C THR A 331 -7.33 -1.20 2.07
N LEU A 332 -7.16 -1.84 0.92
CA LEU A 332 -8.13 -2.72 0.28
C LEU A 332 -7.57 -4.12 0.22
N VAL A 333 -8.39 -5.11 0.56
CA VAL A 333 -8.10 -6.52 0.33
C VAL A 333 -9.21 -7.06 -0.55
N ALA A 334 -8.85 -7.69 -1.66
CA ALA A 334 -9.79 -8.20 -2.66
C ALA A 334 -9.38 -9.59 -3.15
N GLY A 335 -10.38 -10.39 -3.53
CA GLY A 335 -10.16 -11.75 -3.99
C GLY A 335 -11.38 -12.64 -3.83
N PRO A 336 -11.38 -13.84 -4.44
CA PRO A 336 -12.48 -14.80 -4.43
C PRO A 336 -12.92 -15.24 -3.03
N TYR A 337 -11.97 -15.31 -2.09
CA TYR A 337 -12.19 -15.78 -0.73
C TYR A 337 -12.22 -14.66 0.29
N VAL A 338 -12.17 -13.39 -0.13
CA VAL A 338 -12.21 -12.26 0.78
C VAL A 338 -13.65 -12.03 1.28
N LYS A 339 -13.78 -11.75 2.58
CA LYS A 339 -15.05 -11.34 3.20
C LYS A 339 -15.62 -10.14 2.46
N GLN A 340 -16.92 -10.20 2.16
CA GLN A 340 -17.56 -9.17 1.37
C GLN A 340 -18.09 -8.03 2.27
N SER A 341 -18.00 -6.80 1.79
CA SER A 341 -18.41 -5.57 2.49
C SER A 341 -17.89 -5.49 3.93
N TYR A 342 -16.65 -5.92 4.16
CA TYR A 342 -16.08 -6.11 5.49
C TYR A 342 -15.10 -4.99 5.86
N VAL A 343 -15.09 -4.58 7.13
CA VAL A 343 -14.07 -3.68 7.67
C VAL A 343 -13.43 -4.36 8.85
N SER A 344 -12.13 -4.63 8.76
CA SER A 344 -11.37 -5.17 9.87
C SER A 344 -10.87 -4.04 10.76
N SER A 345 -11.09 -4.21 12.07
CA SER A 345 -10.53 -3.33 13.11
C SER A 345 -9.39 -3.98 13.89
N LYS A 346 -8.81 -5.09 13.38
CA LYS A 346 -7.53 -5.58 13.88
C LYS A 346 -6.44 -4.56 13.55
N VAL A 347 -5.46 -4.44 14.44
CA VAL A 347 -4.30 -3.58 14.21
C VAL A 347 -3.40 -4.26 13.18
N TYR A 348 -3.23 -3.60 12.05
CA TYR A 348 -2.31 -3.95 10.97
C TYR A 348 -1.25 -2.88 10.81
N GLU A 349 -0.16 -3.28 10.18
CA GLU A 349 0.94 -2.43 9.74
C GLU A 349 1.66 -3.09 8.56
N HIS A 350 2.62 -2.42 7.93
CA HIS A 350 3.31 -2.94 6.73
C HIS A 350 3.88 -4.35 6.91
N CYS A 351 4.40 -4.68 8.09
CA CYS A 351 4.89 -6.03 8.42
C CYS A 351 3.78 -7.09 8.47
N SER A 352 2.50 -6.72 8.43
CA SER A 352 1.37 -7.65 8.42
C SER A 352 1.28 -8.44 7.11
N ALA A 353 1.65 -7.81 5.98
CA ALA A 353 1.77 -8.52 4.70
C ALA A 353 2.92 -9.53 4.74
N LEU A 354 4.08 -9.10 5.27
CA LEU A 354 5.24 -9.96 5.48
C LEU A 354 4.92 -11.14 6.38
N ARG A 355 4.25 -10.88 7.50
CA ARG A 355 3.81 -11.92 8.43
C ARG A 355 2.87 -12.93 7.77
N HIS A 356 1.97 -12.47 6.91
CA HIS A 356 1.09 -13.37 6.19
C HIS A 356 1.86 -14.27 5.21
N LEU A 357 2.84 -13.72 4.48
CA LEU A 357 3.72 -14.52 3.63
C LEU A 357 4.57 -15.52 4.42
N GLU A 358 5.14 -15.10 5.55
CA GLU A 358 5.90 -15.99 6.44
C GLU A 358 5.08 -17.21 6.87
N LEU A 359 3.80 -17.01 7.18
CA LEU A 359 2.90 -18.09 7.57
C LEU A 359 2.40 -18.91 6.39
N ALA A 360 2.07 -18.28 5.27
CA ALA A 360 1.57 -18.95 4.07
C ALA A 360 2.61 -19.91 3.45
N PHE A 361 3.89 -19.54 3.55
CA PHE A 361 4.99 -20.25 2.89
C PHE A 361 5.98 -20.91 3.86
N ASP A 362 5.69 -20.89 5.17
CA ASP A 362 6.61 -21.39 6.22
C ASP A 362 8.02 -20.78 6.10
N LEU A 363 8.08 -19.45 5.95
CA LEU A 363 9.34 -18.72 5.87
C LEU A 363 9.89 -18.46 7.29
N GLU A 364 11.20 -18.36 7.41
CA GLU A 364 11.80 -17.85 8.64
C GLU A 364 11.42 -16.38 8.84
N PRO A 365 10.94 -15.99 10.04
CA PRO A 365 10.59 -14.60 10.28
C PRO A 365 11.76 -13.65 10.04
N LEU A 366 11.48 -12.49 9.45
CA LEU A 366 12.51 -11.48 9.20
C LEU A 366 13.09 -10.95 10.52
N ASN A 367 12.23 -10.58 11.46
CA ASN A 367 12.62 -10.12 12.80
C ASN A 367 11.45 -10.17 13.79
N GLN A 368 11.65 -9.65 15.01
CA GLN A 368 10.61 -9.65 16.04
C GLN A 368 9.34 -8.86 15.67
N ARG A 369 9.44 -7.90 14.76
CA ARG A 369 8.33 -7.06 14.36
C ARG A 369 7.36 -7.81 13.45
N THR A 370 7.86 -8.57 12.48
CA THR A 370 6.98 -9.45 11.68
C THR A 370 6.29 -10.49 12.57
N MET A 371 7.02 -11.10 13.52
CA MET A 371 6.42 -12.08 14.44
C MET A 371 5.28 -11.50 15.29
N ALA A 372 5.33 -10.22 15.62
CA ALA A 372 4.33 -9.54 16.44
C ALA A 372 3.16 -8.97 15.62
N ALA A 373 3.34 -8.77 14.31
CA ALA A 373 2.30 -8.23 13.44
C ALA A 373 1.11 -9.20 13.30
N SER A 374 -0.08 -8.64 13.07
CA SER A 374 -1.26 -9.42 12.68
C SER A 374 -1.08 -9.97 11.26
N ASP A 375 -1.53 -11.19 10.98
CA ASP A 375 -1.61 -11.69 9.60
C ASP A 375 -2.97 -11.35 8.94
N LEU A 376 -3.04 -11.52 7.62
CA LEU A 376 -4.21 -11.12 6.82
C LEU A 376 -5.40 -12.10 6.86
N SER A 377 -5.37 -13.15 7.69
CA SER A 377 -6.44 -14.17 7.74
C SER A 377 -7.80 -13.62 8.16
N ASP A 378 -7.84 -12.47 8.85
CA ASP A 378 -9.11 -11.84 9.21
C ASP A 378 -9.90 -11.35 7.98
N PHE A 379 -9.24 -11.06 6.87
CA PHE A 379 -9.91 -10.68 5.63
C PHE A 379 -10.49 -11.88 4.89
N ILE A 380 -10.07 -13.10 5.23
CA ILE A 380 -10.43 -14.33 4.50
C ILE A 380 -11.70 -14.93 5.09
N ASP A 381 -12.67 -15.24 4.23
CA ASP A 381 -13.84 -16.06 4.53
C ASP A 381 -13.41 -17.54 4.55
N MET A 382 -13.07 -18.01 5.74
CA MET A 382 -12.54 -19.36 5.97
C MET A 382 -13.54 -20.47 5.61
N ASP A 383 -14.84 -20.22 5.75
CA ASP A 383 -15.89 -21.17 5.38
C ASP A 383 -16.07 -21.27 3.87
N ARG A 384 -15.93 -20.15 3.16
CA ARG A 384 -15.90 -20.12 1.69
C ARG A 384 -14.66 -20.82 1.16
N LEU A 385 -13.49 -20.54 1.73
CA LEU A 385 -12.24 -21.18 1.36
C LEU A 385 -12.30 -22.70 1.59
N ALA A 386 -12.75 -23.14 2.76
CA ALA A 386 -12.84 -24.57 3.09
C ALA A 386 -13.77 -25.36 2.17
N ARG A 387 -14.76 -24.71 1.56
CA ARG A 387 -15.69 -25.32 0.58
C ARG A 387 -15.24 -25.17 -0.87
N GLY A 388 -14.13 -24.47 -1.14
CA GLY A 388 -13.69 -24.15 -2.51
C GLY A 388 -14.68 -23.26 -3.27
N ALA A 389 -15.53 -22.50 -2.56
CA ALA A 389 -16.63 -21.74 -3.13
C ALA A 389 -16.20 -20.32 -3.54
N TRP A 390 -15.21 -20.21 -4.43
CA TRP A 390 -14.65 -18.92 -4.84
C TRP A 390 -15.70 -17.98 -5.47
N ALA A 391 -15.65 -16.70 -5.10
CA ALA A 391 -16.52 -15.68 -5.70
C ALA A 391 -15.96 -15.19 -7.05
N LYS A 392 -16.87 -14.87 -7.98
CA LYS A 392 -16.52 -14.22 -9.24
C LYS A 392 -16.04 -12.78 -8.99
N PRO A 393 -15.20 -12.22 -9.89
CA PRO A 393 -14.88 -10.80 -9.85
C PRO A 393 -16.13 -9.93 -9.98
N ILE A 394 -16.00 -8.67 -9.56
CA ILE A 394 -17.05 -7.65 -9.69
C ILE A 394 -16.78 -6.76 -10.91
N ALA A 395 -17.82 -6.10 -11.42
CA ALA A 395 -17.62 -4.95 -12.27
C ALA A 395 -17.18 -3.74 -11.42
N ILE A 396 -16.16 -3.03 -11.87
CA ILE A 396 -15.71 -1.76 -11.27
C ILE A 396 -16.11 -0.58 -12.17
N PRO A 397 -16.25 0.64 -11.61
CA PRO A 397 -16.49 1.83 -12.41
C PRO A 397 -15.39 2.04 -13.44
N MET A 398 -15.78 2.50 -14.63
CA MET A 398 -14.83 2.96 -15.63
C MET A 398 -14.13 4.23 -15.15
N VAL A 399 -12.83 4.30 -15.38
CA VAL A 399 -12.01 5.49 -15.13
C VAL A 399 -11.40 5.89 -16.46
N ASP A 400 -11.63 7.13 -16.86
CA ASP A 400 -10.97 7.75 -18.00
C ASP A 400 -10.31 9.06 -17.55
N PRO A 401 -9.02 9.04 -17.20
CA PRO A 401 -8.30 10.25 -16.78
C PRO A 401 -8.21 11.32 -17.87
N SER A 402 -8.55 10.99 -19.13
CA SER A 402 -8.54 11.95 -20.25
C SER A 402 -9.83 12.76 -20.38
N ASP A 403 -10.89 12.38 -19.68
CA ASP A 403 -12.14 13.14 -19.67
C ASP A 403 -12.01 14.38 -18.78
N MET A 404 -11.56 15.46 -19.40
CA MET A 404 -11.36 16.74 -18.75
C MET A 404 -12.66 17.41 -18.28
N THR A 405 -13.84 16.89 -18.64
CA THR A 405 -15.13 17.43 -18.17
C THR A 405 -15.44 16.99 -16.75
N LEU A 406 -15.05 15.76 -16.42
CA LEU A 406 -15.18 15.20 -15.08
C LEU A 406 -13.92 15.48 -14.23
N TRP A 407 -12.75 15.58 -14.87
CA TRP A 407 -11.44 15.74 -14.20
C TRP A 407 -10.61 16.91 -14.78
N PRO A 408 -11.00 18.18 -14.56
CA PRO A 408 -10.23 19.32 -15.03
C PRO A 408 -8.88 19.38 -14.32
N MET A 409 -7.80 19.12 -15.06
CA MET A 409 -6.44 19.28 -14.53
C MET A 409 -6.21 20.76 -14.20
N SER A 410 -5.90 21.06 -12.94
CA SER A 410 -5.53 22.40 -12.49
C SER A 410 -4.16 22.81 -13.04
N ALA A 411 -3.79 24.09 -12.87
CA ALA A 411 -2.43 24.52 -13.18
C ALA A 411 -1.41 23.73 -12.36
N VAL A 412 -1.70 23.41 -11.09
CA VAL A 412 -0.84 22.61 -10.21
C VAL A 412 -0.64 21.18 -10.75
N CYS A 413 -1.71 20.53 -11.25
CA CYS A 413 -1.58 19.22 -11.90
C CYS A 413 -0.68 19.28 -13.16
N ARG A 414 -0.71 20.40 -13.89
CA ARG A 414 0.03 20.60 -15.15
C ARG A 414 1.47 21.06 -14.94
N SER A 415 1.70 21.94 -13.97
CA SER A 415 2.99 22.55 -13.68
C SER A 415 3.85 21.67 -12.80
N GLY A 416 3.26 20.73 -12.04
CA GLY A 416 3.96 19.75 -11.21
C GLY A 416 5.17 20.37 -10.53
N SER A 417 4.98 21.35 -9.66
CA SER A 417 6.07 22.19 -9.16
C SER A 417 6.90 21.50 -8.07
N LEU A 418 7.45 20.29 -8.24
CA LEU A 418 8.58 20.03 -9.14
C LEU A 418 8.57 18.53 -9.54
N ARG A 419 8.49 18.19 -10.84
CA ARG A 419 8.52 16.78 -11.30
C ARG A 419 9.86 16.04 -11.10
N GLU A 420 10.78 16.58 -10.30
CA GLU A 420 12.16 16.10 -10.13
C GLU A 420 12.59 15.83 -8.69
N ASP A 421 11.77 16.10 -7.67
CA ASP A 421 12.12 15.95 -6.24
C ASP A 421 11.65 14.64 -5.59
N HIS A 422 11.09 13.70 -6.37
CA HIS A 422 10.77 12.39 -5.82
C HIS A 422 12.08 11.64 -5.52
N PRO A 423 12.33 11.23 -4.26
CA PRO A 423 13.64 10.74 -3.82
C PRO A 423 14.21 9.55 -4.62
N ILE A 424 13.36 8.70 -5.19
CA ILE A 424 13.80 7.56 -6.04
C ILE A 424 14.26 8.03 -7.42
N LEU A 425 13.63 9.08 -7.94
CA LEU A 425 14.00 9.68 -9.23
C LEU A 425 15.31 10.45 -9.05
N GLU A 426 15.49 11.12 -7.91
CA GLU A 426 16.77 11.71 -7.52
C GLU A 426 17.87 10.66 -7.36
N TRP A 427 17.58 9.54 -6.70
CA TRP A 427 18.53 8.43 -6.59
C TRP A 427 18.93 7.90 -7.96
N ALA A 428 17.95 7.67 -8.84
CA ALA A 428 18.17 7.20 -10.20
C ALA A 428 19.02 8.19 -11.01
N ASN A 429 18.78 9.50 -10.87
CA ASN A 429 19.60 10.56 -11.46
C ASN A 429 21.04 10.53 -10.96
N ALA A 430 21.25 10.27 -9.67
CA ALA A 430 22.57 10.17 -9.07
C ALA A 430 23.30 8.84 -9.40
N HIS A 431 22.57 7.80 -9.84
CA HIS A 431 23.10 6.46 -10.10
C HIS A 431 22.60 5.88 -11.44
N PRO A 432 22.82 6.56 -12.58
CA PRO A 432 22.28 6.13 -13.88
C PRO A 432 22.76 4.71 -14.28
N ASP A 433 23.98 4.35 -13.90
CA ASP A 433 24.56 3.03 -14.19
C ASP A 433 23.98 1.91 -13.31
N ALA A 434 23.34 2.24 -12.17
CA ALA A 434 22.81 1.24 -11.24
C ALA A 434 21.50 0.61 -11.73
N LEU A 435 20.75 1.32 -12.59
CA LEU A 435 19.46 0.86 -13.11
C LEU A 435 19.56 0.28 -14.52
N GLY A 436 20.36 0.88 -15.40
CA GLY A 436 20.50 0.40 -16.78
C GLY A 436 19.14 0.20 -17.46
N ALA A 437 18.84 -1.04 -17.88
CA ALA A 437 17.57 -1.40 -18.54
C ALA A 437 16.33 -1.38 -17.62
N LEU A 438 16.52 -1.14 -16.31
CA LEU A 438 15.46 -0.99 -15.32
C LEU A 438 15.02 0.47 -15.12
N ASP A 439 15.67 1.45 -15.75
CA ASP A 439 15.18 2.83 -15.77
C ASP A 439 14.17 3.00 -16.91
N LEU A 440 12.87 2.99 -16.58
CA LEU A 440 11.78 3.08 -17.56
C LEU A 440 11.17 4.49 -17.65
N ARG A 441 11.84 5.52 -17.12
CA ARG A 441 11.29 6.90 -17.12
C ARG A 441 11.05 7.43 -18.52
N SER A 442 11.89 7.05 -19.50
CA SER A 442 11.67 7.42 -20.91
C SER A 442 10.50 6.68 -21.56
N GLU A 443 10.01 5.59 -20.97
CA GLU A 443 8.91 4.75 -21.48
C GLU A 443 7.54 5.14 -20.88
N LEU A 444 7.46 6.18 -20.04
CA LEU A 444 6.21 6.65 -19.43
C LEU A 444 5.07 6.94 -20.45
N PRO A 445 5.33 7.53 -21.65
CA PRO A 445 4.27 7.70 -22.65
C PRO A 445 3.67 6.37 -23.13
N GLU A 446 4.51 5.36 -23.40
CA GLU A 446 4.12 4.00 -23.78
C GLU A 446 3.34 3.33 -22.65
N TYR A 447 3.82 3.45 -21.41
CA TYR A 447 3.18 2.94 -20.20
C TYR A 447 1.74 3.44 -20.06
N ARG A 448 1.55 4.77 -20.11
CA ARG A 448 0.21 5.41 -20.06
C ARG A 448 -0.70 4.93 -21.18
N ARG A 449 -0.19 4.90 -22.41
CA ARG A 449 -0.95 4.45 -23.58
C ARG A 449 -1.40 2.99 -23.41
N GLY A 450 -0.49 2.12 -22.98
CA GLY A 450 -0.78 0.71 -22.76
C GLY A 450 -1.86 0.47 -21.72
N ILE A 451 -1.84 1.22 -20.61
CA ILE A 451 -2.86 1.15 -19.55
C ILE A 451 -4.24 1.53 -20.10
N ARG A 452 -4.35 2.67 -20.78
CA ARG A 452 -5.62 3.15 -21.35
C ARG A 452 -6.18 2.18 -22.38
N GLU A 453 -5.33 1.68 -23.27
CA GLU A 453 -5.74 0.69 -24.27
C GLU A 453 -6.20 -0.63 -23.62
N PHE A 454 -5.54 -1.08 -22.55
CA PHE A 454 -5.95 -2.25 -21.80
C PHE A 454 -7.34 -2.07 -21.18
N LEU A 455 -7.58 -0.99 -20.43
CA LEU A 455 -8.87 -0.71 -19.81
C LEU A 455 -9.99 -0.54 -20.85
N ALA A 456 -9.71 0.13 -21.97
CA ALA A 456 -10.67 0.29 -23.06
C ALA A 456 -11.05 -1.05 -23.73
N ARG A 457 -10.10 -2.00 -23.86
CA ARG A 457 -10.39 -3.36 -24.34
C ARG A 457 -11.20 -4.15 -23.32
N ALA A 458 -10.82 -4.10 -22.04
CA ALA A 458 -11.52 -4.80 -20.97
C ALA A 458 -12.97 -4.36 -20.81
N SER A 459 -13.26 -3.07 -20.97
CA SER A 459 -14.62 -2.52 -20.91
C SER A 459 -15.54 -3.11 -21.99
N ARG A 460 -15.04 -3.25 -23.23
CA ARG A 460 -15.83 -3.81 -24.35
C ARG A 460 -16.21 -5.27 -24.14
N ALA A 461 -15.31 -6.05 -23.54
CA ALA A 461 -15.54 -7.47 -23.25
C ALA A 461 -16.62 -7.74 -22.18
N LEU A 462 -17.12 -6.70 -21.49
CA LEU A 462 -18.23 -6.81 -20.53
C LEU A 462 -19.59 -6.46 -21.15
N VAL A 463 -19.62 -5.90 -22.36
CA VAL A 463 -20.85 -5.45 -23.07
C VAL A 463 -21.27 -6.44 -24.17
N GLU A 464 -20.34 -7.29 -24.61
CA GLU A 464 -20.59 -8.45 -25.49
C GLU A 464 -20.77 -9.73 -24.66
#